data_AF-B5YHT5-F1
#
_entry.id   AF-B5YHT5-F1
#
_cell.length_a   1.000
_cell.length_b   1.000
_cell.length_c   1.000
_cell.angle_alpha   90.00
_cell.angle_beta   90.00
_cell.angle_gamma   90.00
#
_symmetry.space_group_name_H-M   'P 1'
#
loop_
_entity.id
_entity.type
_entity.pdbx_description
1 polymer ?
#
loop_
_entity_poly.entity_id
_entity_poly.type
_entity_poly.pdbx_seq_one_letter_code
_entity_poly.pdbx_strand_id
1 'polypeptide(L)'
;MTDFNFVFKDYSEEESKIYEKAMKEIIQNIKDGMSFREAVDSVDVKDNELKSLIEDDALKILIAELCYVSKIPFEELANMLKLPLDTIRTANLEMLEDVNLTLNNTFNKKRSGNA
;
A
#
# COMPACT_ATOMS: atom_id res chain seq x y z
N MET A 1 21.40 -6.54 4.82
CA MET A 1 20.11 -7.22 4.78
C MET A 1 19.21 -6.41 5.67
N THR A 2 18.34 -5.61 5.08
CA THR A 2 17.44 -4.75 5.84
C THR A 2 16.24 -5.62 6.16
N ASP A 3 16.12 -6.04 7.41
CA ASP A 3 14.97 -6.78 7.90
C ASP A 3 13.73 -5.88 7.79
N PHE A 4 13.01 -5.98 6.68
CA PHE A 4 11.67 -5.41 6.58
C PHE A 4 10.75 -6.31 7.38
N ASN A 5 10.60 -5.96 8.67
CA ASN A 5 9.51 -6.46 9.47
C ASN A 5 8.21 -6.03 8.76
N PHE A 6 7.34 -6.99 8.44
CA PHE A 6 5.91 -6.76 8.50
C PHE A 6 5.60 -6.40 9.96
N VAL A 7 5.85 -5.14 10.31
CA VAL A 7 5.40 -4.58 11.57
C VAL A 7 3.89 -4.52 11.38
N PHE A 8 3.18 -5.55 11.84
CA PHE A 8 1.88 -5.30 12.46
C PHE A 8 2.20 -4.31 13.57
N LYS A 9 2.24 -3.02 13.23
CA LYS A 9 2.35 -1.98 14.23
C LYS A 9 1.07 -2.22 15.01
N ASP A 10 1.23 -2.55 16.29
CA ASP A 10 0.11 -2.48 17.23
C ASP A 10 -0.23 -1.00 17.29
N TYR A 11 -0.97 -0.55 16.27
CA TYR A 11 -1.48 0.79 16.18
C TYR A 11 -2.37 0.94 17.41
N SER A 12 -2.15 2.01 18.14
CA SER A 12 -3.18 2.46 19.07
C SER A 12 -4.50 2.64 18.32
N GLU A 13 -5.62 2.55 19.04
CA GLU A 13 -6.93 2.79 18.42
C GLU A 13 -6.98 4.15 17.71
N GLU A 14 -6.22 5.13 18.19
CA GLU A 14 -6.12 6.45 17.58
C GLU A 14 -5.31 6.45 16.28
N GLU A 15 -4.17 5.76 16.23
CA GLU A 15 -3.40 5.61 14.98
C GLU A 15 -4.17 4.82 13.93
N SER A 16 -4.92 3.79 14.34
CA SER A 16 -5.78 3.01 13.45
C SER A 16 -6.87 3.88 12.81
N LYS A 17 -7.53 4.74 13.61
CA LYS A 17 -8.53 5.69 13.11
C LYS A 17 -7.92 6.69 12.13
N ILE A 18 -6.73 7.20 12.43
CA ILE A 18 -6.01 8.14 11.55
C ILE A 18 -5.66 7.45 10.22
N TYR A 19 -5.12 6.24 10.29
CA TYR A 19 -4.78 5.42 9.13
C TYR A 19 -5.99 5.17 8.23
N GLU A 20 -7.08 4.62 8.77
CA GLU A 20 -8.27 4.29 8.00
C GLU A 20 -8.90 5.54 7.35
N LYS A 21 -8.95 6.64 8.11
CA LYS A 21 -9.46 7.91 7.60
C LYS A 21 -8.60 8.43 6.45
N ALA A 22 -7.29 8.49 6.63
CA ALA A 22 -6.36 8.98 5.63
C ALA A 22 -6.39 8.13 4.36
N MET A 23 -6.39 6.80 4.50
CA MET A 23 -6.51 5.86 3.38
C MET A 23 -7.78 6.11 2.56
N LYS A 24 -8.92 6.25 3.24
CA LYS A 24 -10.20 6.52 2.58
C LYS A 24 -10.20 7.86 1.85
N GLU A 25 -9.65 8.90 2.46
CA GLU A 25 -9.53 10.23 1.86
C GLU A 25 -8.62 10.22 0.64
N ILE A 26 -7.44 9.58 0.70
CA ILE A 26 -6.51 9.47 -0.43
C ILE A 26 -7.18 8.79 -1.62
N ILE A 27 -7.82 7.63 -1.40
CA ILE A 27 -8.48 6.88 -2.48
C ILE A 27 -9.61 7.70 -3.10
N GLN A 28 -10.40 8.40 -2.28
CA GLN A 28 -11.48 9.24 -2.78
C GLN A 28 -10.95 10.42 -3.58
N ASN A 29 -9.92 11.10 -3.09
CA ASN A 29 -9.31 12.25 -3.75
C ASN A 29 -8.73 11.89 -5.12
N ILE A 30 -8.14 10.70 -5.26
CA ILE A 30 -7.65 10.17 -6.53
C ILE A 30 -8.82 9.88 -7.49
N LYS A 31 -9.92 9.30 -6.99
CA LYS A 31 -11.14 9.10 -7.80
C LYS A 31 -11.75 10.42 -8.28
N ASP A 32 -11.61 11.48 -7.49
CA ASP A 32 -12.06 12.83 -7.82
C ASP A 32 -11.08 13.57 -8.78
N GLY A 33 -9.99 12.91 -9.19
CA GLY A 33 -9.07 13.38 -10.22
C GLY A 33 -7.80 14.07 -9.70
N MET A 34 -7.55 14.04 -8.38
CA MET A 34 -6.26 14.48 -7.84
C MET A 34 -5.14 13.52 -8.25
N SER A 35 -3.93 14.06 -8.45
CA SER A 35 -2.76 13.21 -8.55
C SER A 35 -2.48 12.51 -7.22
N PHE A 36 -1.71 11.42 -7.28
CA PHE A 36 -1.36 10.66 -6.09
C PHE A 36 -0.68 11.54 -5.03
N ARG A 37 0.25 12.39 -5.46
CA ARG A 37 0.98 13.28 -4.55
C ARG A 37 0.08 14.31 -3.89
N GLU A 38 -0.82 14.93 -4.65
CA GLU A 38 -1.80 15.88 -4.11
C GLU A 38 -2.72 15.20 -3.08
N ALA A 39 -3.17 13.97 -3.37
CA ALA A 39 -4.02 13.21 -2.45
C ALA A 39 -3.31 12.89 -1.12
N VAL A 40 -2.05 12.43 -1.18
CA VAL A 40 -1.24 12.16 0.03
C VAL A 40 -0.90 13.44 0.80
N ASP A 41 -0.62 14.54 0.10
CA ASP A 41 -0.32 15.82 0.75
C ASP A 41 -1.57 16.47 1.38
N SER A 42 -2.77 16.11 0.91
CA SER A 42 -4.05 16.64 1.43
C SER A 42 -4.48 16.09 2.80
N VAL A 43 -3.96 14.92 3.21
CA VAL A 43 -4.33 14.31 4.50
C VAL A 43 -3.46 14.82 5.64
N ASP A 44 -4.09 15.16 6.76
CA ASP A 44 -3.41 15.61 7.98
C ASP A 44 -2.97 14.41 8.85
N VAL A 45 -1.78 13.91 8.56
CA VAL A 45 -1.10 12.86 9.35
C VAL A 45 0.20 13.45 9.89
N LYS A 46 0.26 13.64 11.22
CA LYS A 46 1.40 14.30 11.90
C LYS A 46 2.62 13.40 12.06
N ASP A 47 2.40 12.11 12.18
CA ASP A 47 3.47 11.12 12.26
C ASP A 47 3.95 10.80 10.84
N ASN A 48 5.19 11.19 10.55
CA ASN A 48 5.80 10.98 9.24
C ASN A 48 6.01 9.49 8.91
N GLU A 49 6.29 8.65 9.90
CA GLU A 49 6.44 7.20 9.69
C GLU A 49 5.09 6.60 9.32
N LEU A 50 4.03 6.95 10.07
CA LEU A 50 2.66 6.54 9.74
C LEU A 50 2.23 7.05 8.35
N LYS A 51 2.56 8.31 8.03
CA LYS A 51 2.23 8.89 6.72
C LYS A 51 2.93 8.16 5.57
N SER A 52 4.20 7.81 5.73
CA SER A 52 4.93 7.02 4.73
C SER A 52 4.36 5.62 4.54
N LEU A 53 3.91 4.97 5.62
CA LEU A 53 3.22 3.67 5.52
C LEU A 53 1.90 3.77 4.76
N ILE A 54 1.09 4.80 5.07
CA ILE A 54 -0.16 5.07 4.36
C ILE A 54 0.09 5.34 2.88
N GLU A 55 1.12 6.12 2.55
CA GLU A 55 1.50 6.40 1.16
C GLU A 55 1.83 5.11 0.40
N ASP A 56 2.69 4.25 0.96
CA ASP A 56 3.07 2.98 0.35
C ASP A 56 1.86 2.04 0.17
N ASP A 57 1.07 1.85 1.23
CA ASP A 57 -0.12 1.01 1.20
C ASP A 57 -1.17 1.50 0.20
N ALA A 58 -1.40 2.81 0.13
CA ALA A 58 -2.33 3.41 -0.82
C ALA A 58 -1.93 3.08 -2.26
N LEU A 59 -0.64 3.20 -2.60
CA LEU A 59 -0.17 2.88 -3.94
C LEU A 59 -0.32 1.38 -4.26
N LYS A 60 0.05 0.50 -3.33
CA LYS A 60 -0.09 -0.95 -3.49
C LYS A 60 -1.55 -1.38 -3.67
N ILE A 61 -2.46 -0.79 -2.89
CA ILE A 61 -3.91 -1.04 -2.99
C ILE A 61 -4.44 -0.58 -4.35
N LEU A 62 -4.03 0.60 -4.84
CA LEU A 62 -4.42 1.09 -6.15
C LEU A 62 -3.92 0.18 -7.27
N ILE A 63 -2.70 -0.33 -7.17
CA ILE A 63 -2.15 -1.31 -8.13
C ILE A 63 -2.99 -2.59 -8.12
N ALA A 64 -3.29 -3.14 -6.94
CA ALA A 64 -4.12 -4.35 -6.81
C ALA A 64 -5.50 -4.14 -7.45
N GLU A 65 -6.19 -3.05 -7.12
CA GLU A 65 -7.55 -2.79 -7.58
C GLU A 65 -7.60 -2.40 -9.08
N LEU A 66 -6.73 -1.50 -9.52
CA LEU A 66 -6.82 -0.96 -10.87
C LEU A 66 -6.12 -1.86 -11.89
N CYS A 67 -4.96 -2.41 -11.57
CA CYS A 67 -4.22 -3.23 -12.53
C CYS A 67 -4.62 -4.70 -12.48
N TYR A 68 -4.83 -5.27 -11.30
CA TYR A 68 -5.15 -6.70 -11.21
C TYR A 68 -6.65 -6.97 -11.31
N VAL A 69 -7.52 -6.17 -10.67
CA VAL A 69 -8.98 -6.35 -10.76
C VAL A 69 -9.51 -5.70 -12.04
N SER A 70 -9.26 -4.41 -12.24
CA SER A 70 -9.82 -3.63 -13.36
C SER A 70 -9.04 -3.75 -14.68
N LYS A 71 -7.89 -4.45 -14.67
CA LYS A 71 -7.03 -4.70 -15.85
C LYS A 71 -6.48 -3.43 -16.53
N ILE A 72 -6.34 -2.34 -15.78
CA ILE A 72 -5.71 -1.11 -16.26
C ILE A 72 -4.19 -1.35 -16.43
N PRO A 73 -3.60 -1.04 -17.60
CA PRO A 73 -2.16 -1.13 -17.82
C PRO A 73 -1.37 -0.21 -16.88
N PHE A 74 -0.13 -0.59 -16.52
CA PHE A 74 0.70 0.22 -15.63
C PHE A 74 1.02 1.61 -16.21
N GLU A 75 1.17 1.73 -17.53
CA GLU A 75 1.38 2.99 -18.22
C GLU A 75 0.18 3.93 -18.04
N GLU A 76 -1.03 3.38 -18.09
CA GLU A 76 -2.26 4.14 -17.88
C GLU A 76 -2.42 4.54 -16.41
N LEU A 77 -2.16 3.62 -15.48
CA LEU A 77 -2.16 3.94 -14.04
C LEU A 77 -1.14 5.04 -13.71
N ALA A 78 0.07 4.96 -14.25
CA ALA A 78 1.12 5.97 -14.06
C ALA A 78 0.65 7.36 -14.51
N ASN A 79 -0.01 7.43 -15.68
CA ASN A 79 -0.59 8.67 -16.19
C ASN A 79 -1.74 9.19 -15.30
N MET A 80 -2.64 8.32 -14.85
CA MET A 80 -3.75 8.69 -13.96
C MET A 80 -3.24 9.28 -12.64
N LEU A 81 -2.23 8.64 -12.05
CA LEU A 81 -1.65 9.05 -10.77
C LEU A 81 -0.61 10.17 -10.89
N LYS A 82 -0.22 10.53 -12.12
CA LYS A 82 0.90 11.43 -12.46
C LYS A 82 2.22 11.00 -11.79
N LEU A 83 2.47 9.69 -11.78
CA LEU A 83 3.69 9.10 -11.24
C LEU A 83 4.58 8.55 -12.35
N PRO A 84 5.91 8.48 -12.15
CA PRO A 84 6.78 7.73 -13.03
C PRO A 84 6.37 6.25 -13.09
N LEU A 85 6.44 5.66 -14.29
CA LEU A 85 6.12 4.24 -14.49
C LEU A 85 7.00 3.32 -13.64
N ASP A 86 8.27 3.70 -13.44
CA ASP A 86 9.19 2.92 -12.61
C ASP A 86 8.74 2.87 -11.16
N THR A 87 8.14 3.94 -10.62
CA THR A 87 7.55 3.94 -9.27
C THR A 87 6.43 2.91 -9.14
N ILE A 88 5.54 2.84 -10.14
CA ILE A 88 4.46 1.84 -10.17
C ILE A 88 5.04 0.41 -10.22
N ARG A 89 6.07 0.19 -11.03
CA ARG A 89 6.72 -1.13 -11.17
C ARG A 89 7.42 -1.55 -9.89
N THR A 90 8.13 -0.64 -9.23
CA THR A 90 8.79 -0.91 -7.94
C THR A 90 7.76 -1.27 -6.87
N ALA A 91 6.72 -0.45 -6.69
CA ALA A 91 5.66 -0.74 -5.72
C ALA A 91 4.95 -2.07 -6.00
N ASN A 92 4.75 -2.42 -7.27
CA ASN A 92 4.20 -3.71 -7.66
C ASN A 92 5.12 -4.88 -7.30
N LEU A 93 6.44 -4.75 -7.50
CA LEU A 93 7.41 -5.79 -7.11
C LEU A 93 7.42 -5.99 -5.59
N GLU A 94 7.46 -4.90 -4.82
CA GLU A 94 7.41 -4.93 -3.36
C GLU A 94 6.11 -5.61 -2.88
N MET A 95 4.95 -5.26 -3.46
CA MET A 95 3.68 -5.91 -3.17
C MET A 95 3.71 -7.43 -3.44
N LEU A 96 4.31 -7.87 -4.54
CA LEU A 96 4.41 -9.30 -4.86
C LEU A 96 5.35 -10.04 -3.91
N GLU A 97 6.44 -9.41 -3.49
CA GLU A 97 7.34 -9.93 -2.46
C GLU A 97 6.61 -10.07 -1.11
N ASP A 98 5.83 -9.06 -0.71
CA ASP A 98 5.01 -9.05 0.51
C ASP A 98 4.01 -10.21 0.54
N VAL A 99 3.32 -10.44 -0.58
CA VAL A 99 2.38 -11.57 -0.73
C VAL A 99 3.13 -12.90 -0.63
N ASN A 100 4.27 -13.04 -1.31
CA ASN A 100 5.06 -14.27 -1.28
C ASN A 100 5.59 -14.59 0.12
N LEU A 101 6.09 -13.59 0.86
CA LEU A 101 6.53 -13.73 2.24
C LEU A 101 5.38 -14.16 3.16
N THR A 102 4.22 -13.52 3.02
CA THR A 102 3.02 -13.87 3.79
C THR A 102 2.62 -15.32 3.55
N LEU A 103 2.56 -15.75 2.28
CA LEU A 103 2.25 -17.14 1.93
C LEU A 103 3.26 -18.11 2.57
N ASN A 104 4.55 -17.88 2.41
CA ASN A 104 5.60 -18.75 2.96
C ASN A 104 5.53 -18.85 4.49
N ASN A 105 5.26 -17.74 5.18
CA ASN A 105 5.09 -17.72 6.63
C ASN A 105 3.82 -18.47 7.09
N THR A 106 2.71 -18.36 6.34
CA THR A 106 1.48 -19.12 6.61
C THR A 106 1.66 -20.62 6.35
N PHE A 107 2.36 -21.03 5.29
CA PHE A 107 2.61 -22.44 4.96
C PHE A 107 3.59 -23.10 5.93
N ASN A 108 4.65 -22.39 6.36
CA ASN A 108 5.62 -22.94 7.31
C ASN A 108 5.05 -23.10 8.72
N LYS A 109 4.17 -22.19 9.19
CA LYS A 109 3.46 -22.36 10.48
C LYS A 109 2.57 -23.61 10.53
N LYS A 110 1.99 -24.03 9.39
CA LYS A 110 1.13 -25.24 9.32
C LYS A 110 1.91 -26.57 9.37
N ARG A 111 3.23 -26.59 9.17
CA ARG A 111 4.03 -27.83 9.22
C ARG A 111 4.49 -28.23 10.62
N SER A 112 4.41 -27.33 11.59
CA SER A 112 4.83 -27.56 12.98
C SER A 112 3.74 -28.16 13.90
N GLY A 113 2.60 -28.57 13.36
CA GLY A 113 1.52 -29.21 14.11
C GLY A 113 1.08 -30.50 13.44
N ASN A 114 1.94 -31.52 13.49
CA ASN A 114 1.63 -32.96 13.38
C ASN A 114 2.95 -33.73 13.46
N ALA A 115 3.45 -33.94 14.68
CA ALA A 115 4.43 -34.96 15.03
C ALA A 115 4.10 -35.47 16.42
#